data_AF-A0A3S4K0W5-F1
#
_entry.id   AF-A0A3S4K0W5-F1
#
_cell.length_a   1.000
_cell.length_b   1.000
_cell.length_c   1.000
_cell.angle_alpha   90.00
_cell.angle_beta   90.00
_cell.angle_gamma   90.00
#
_symmetry.space_group_name_H-M   'P 1'
#
loop_
_entity.id
_entity.type
_entity.pdbx_description
1 polymer ?
#
loop_
_entity_poly.entity_id
_entity_poly.type
_entity_poly.pdbx_seq_one_letter_code
_entity_poly.pdbx_strand_id
1 'polypeptide(L)' 'MQGRNYRCATPLPVTDRIMNDTFWIGLYPGLSREMLDFTVEKLETFLGANFD' A
#
# COMPACT_ATOMS: atom_id res chain seq x y z
N MET A 1 -39.13 5.30 -11.81
CA MET A 1 -38.10 4.25 -11.55
C MET A 1 -38.37 3.56 -10.21
N GLN A 2 -39.50 2.85 -10.07
CA GLN A 2 -39.81 2.07 -8.87
C GLN A 2 -40.08 0.62 -9.30
N GLY A 3 -39.57 -0.35 -8.54
CA GLY A 3 -39.87 -1.78 -8.73
C GLY A 3 -38.88 -2.62 -9.54
N ARG A 4 -37.62 -2.21 -9.71
CA ARG A 4 -36.59 -3.06 -10.34
C ARG A 4 -35.59 -3.57 -9.30
N ASN A 5 -35.39 -4.89 -9.27
CA ASN A 5 -34.36 -5.53 -8.45
C ASN A 5 -33.01 -5.40 -9.18
N TYR A 6 -32.05 -4.76 -8.53
CA TYR A 6 -30.67 -4.67 -9.00
C TYR A 6 -29.78 -5.46 -8.06
N ARG A 7 -28.73 -6.09 -8.59
CA ARG A 7 -27.70 -6.72 -7.76
C ARG A 7 -26.83 -5.62 -7.16
N CYS A 8 -26.96 -5.38 -5.86
CA CYS A 8 -26.00 -4.55 -5.12
C CYS A 8 -24.72 -5.35 -4.86
N ALA A 9 -23.57 -4.68 -4.89
CA ALA A 9 -22.33 -5.28 -4.44
C ALA A 9 -22.42 -5.57 -2.94
N THR A 10 -21.89 -6.72 -2.53
CA THR A 10 -21.71 -7.08 -1.12
C THR A 10 -20.38 -6.52 -0.60
N PRO A 11 -20.21 -6.37 0.72
CA PRO A 11 -18.93 -5.97 1.29
C PRO A 11 -17.79 -6.91 0.87
N LEU A 12 -16.59 -6.36 0.66
CA LEU A 12 -15.39 -7.10 0.27
C LEU A 12 -14.26 -6.79 1.27
N PRO A 13 -14.36 -7.27 2.53
CA PRO A 13 -13.50 -6.82 3.62
C PRO A 13 -12.01 -7.03 3.35
N VAL A 14 -11.64 -8.08 2.61
CA VAL A 14 -10.24 -8.34 2.22
C VAL A 14 -9.77 -7.35 1.16
N THR A 15 -10.62 -7.01 0.19
CA THR A 15 -10.33 -6.00 -0.83
C THR A 15 -10.21 -4.63 -0.18
N ASP A 16 -11.10 -4.30 0.74
CA ASP A 16 -11.06 -3.05 1.50
C ASP A 16 -9.76 -2.95 2.30
N ARG A 17 -9.33 -4.04 2.95
CA ARG A 17 -8.04 -4.08 3.65
C ARG A 17 -6.87 -3.84 2.71
N ILE A 18 -6.80 -4.53 1.57
CA ILE A 18 -5.71 -4.34 0.60
C ILE A 18 -5.69 -2.91 0.06
N MET A 19 -6.86 -2.31 -0.19
CA MET A 19 -6.98 -0.95 -0.70
C MET A 19 -6.54 0.10 0.32
N ASN A 20 -6.86 -0.08 1.60
CA ASN A 20 -6.62 0.92 2.64
C ASN A 20 -5.28 0.73 3.38
N ASP A 21 -4.82 -0.50 3.54
CA ASP A 21 -3.71 -0.84 4.45
C ASP A 21 -2.44 -1.30 3.71
N THR A 22 -2.47 -1.39 2.38
CA THR A 22 -1.31 -1.80 1.58
C THR A 22 -0.82 -0.64 0.73
N PHE A 23 0.51 -0.47 0.67
CA PHE A 23 1.17 0.43 -0.26
C PHE A 23 2.32 -0.31 -0.98
N TRP A 24 2.79 0.27 -2.07
CA TRP A 24 3.89 -0.27 -2.87
C TRP A 24 5.13 0.62 -2.76
N ILE A 25 6.31 0.02 -2.90
CA ILE A 25 7.59 0.72 -3.04
C ILE A 25 8.20 0.44 -4.41
N GLY A 26 9.06 1.35 -4.88
CA GLY A 26 9.74 1.19 -6.17
C GLY A 26 10.83 0.12 -6.10
N LEU A 27 10.73 -0.91 -6.94
CA LEU A 27 11.74 -1.97 -7.12
C LEU A 27 12.16 -2.10 -8.59
N TYR A 28 12.16 -0.98 -9.31
CA TYR A 28 12.55 -0.94 -10.72
C TYR A 28 14.06 -1.24 -10.89
N PRO A 29 14.47 -2.06 -11.88
CA PRO A 29 15.89 -2.39 -12.09
C PRO A 29 16.84 -1.21 -12.32
N GLY A 30 16.34 -0.03 -12.69
CA GLY A 30 17.18 1.17 -12.84
C GLY A 30 17.40 1.96 -11.55
N LEU A 31 16.90 1.49 -10.41
CA LEU A 31 17.22 2.09 -9.11
C LEU A 31 18.61 1.66 -8.67
N SER A 32 19.44 2.64 -8.32
CA SER A 32 20.76 2.35 -7.77
C SER A 32 20.63 1.84 -6.33
N ARG A 33 21.72 1.24 -5.82
CA ARG A 33 21.75 0.74 -4.45
C ARG A 33 21.53 1.87 -3.43
N GLU A 34 22.13 3.02 -3.67
CA GLU A 34 22.02 4.20 -2.80
C GLU A 34 20.57 4.71 -2.69
N MET A 35 19.81 4.64 -3.77
CA MET A 35 18.38 5.01 -3.76
C MET A 35 17.54 4.04 -2.92
N LEU A 36 17.86 2.74 -2.99
CA LEU A 36 17.20 1.71 -2.19
C LEU A 36 17.59 1.85 -0.72
N ASP A 37 18.87 2.05 -0.42
CA ASP A 37 19.38 2.25 0.94
C ASP A 37 18.72 3.47 1.60
N PHE A 38 18.58 4.59 0.89
CA PHE A 38 17.83 5.75 1.38
C PHE A 38 16.36 5.41 1.70
N THR A 39 15.71 4.61 0.85
CA THR A 39 14.31 4.21 1.09
C THR A 39 14.19 3.33 2.35
N VAL A 40 15.14 2.40 2.54
CA VAL A 40 15.20 1.55 3.74
C VAL A 40 15.39 2.41 4.99
N GLU A 41 16.36 3.33 4.98
CA GLU A 41 16.62 4.24 6.11
C GLU A 41 15.35 5.02 6.50
N LYS A 42 14.64 5.61 5.53
CA LYS A 42 13.41 6.35 5.82
C LYS A 42 12.29 5.48 6.37
N LEU A 43 12.17 4.23 5.92
CA LEU A 43 11.22 3.28 6.49
C LEU A 43 11.60 2.91 7.93
N GLU A 44 12.88 2.66 8.20
CA GLU A 44 13.36 2.36 9.55
C GLU A 44 13.14 3.53 10.51
N THR A 45 13.44 4.76 10.10
CA THR A 45 13.18 5.96 10.90
C THR A 45 11.69 6.16 11.15
N PHE A 46 10.85 6.01 10.12
CA PHE A 46 9.40 6.18 10.27
C PHE A 46 8.79 5.14 11.22
N LEU A 47 9.27 3.90 11.17
CA LEU A 47 8.81 2.81 12.03
C LEU A 47 9.50 2.79 13.41
N GLY A 48 10.50 3.64 13.63
CA GLY A 48 11.28 3.69 14.86
C GLY A 48 12.18 2.48 15.10
N ALA A 49 12.59 1.81 14.03
CA ALA A 49 13.57 0.73 14.08
C ALA A 49 15.01 1.27 14.12
N ASN A 50 15.23 2.50 13.64
CA ASN A 50 16.53 3.16 13.61
C ASN A 50 16.36 4.67 13.81
N PHE A 51 17.13 5.28 14.71
CA PHE A 51 17.05 6.70 15.10
C PHE A 51 18.42 7.40 15.11
N ASP A 52 19.42 6.82 14.45
CA ASP A 52 20.73 7.45 14.31
C ASP A 52 20.66 8.84 13.64
#